data_AF-A0A951P617-F1
#
_entry.id   AF-A0A951P617-F1
#
_cell.length_a   1.000
_cell.length_b   1.000
_cell.length_c   1.000
_cell.angle_alpha   90.00
_cell.angle_beta   90.00
_cell.angle_gamma   90.00
#
_symmetry.space_group_name_H-M   'P 1'
#
loop_
_entity.id
_entity.type
_entity.pdbx_description
1 polymer ?
#
loop_
_entity_poly.entity_id
_entity_poly.type
_entity_poly.pdbx_seq_one_letter_code
_entity_poly.pdbx_strand_id
1 'polypeptide(L)'
;MSEILSSQQSLSDASTIELAQALAERLSISDRDWHRLKSNRKARAIEQSAVALVYLLKDNPEEALPRLQQAVGWLDRSISAPPCPTHGDRRSN
;
A
#
# COMPACT_ATOMS: atom_id res chain seq x y z
N MET A 1 -1.89 -31.41 10.34
CA MET A 1 -2.61 -31.44 9.06
C MET A 1 -3.98 -30.74 9.09
N SER A 2 -4.58 -30.50 10.27
CA SER A 2 -5.94 -29.93 10.41
C SER A 2 -6.03 -28.40 10.28
N GLU A 3 -5.01 -27.64 10.69
CA GLU A 3 -5.07 -26.16 10.67
C GLU A 3 -4.99 -25.54 9.26
N ILE A 4 -4.33 -26.24 8.33
CA ILE A 4 -4.15 -25.77 6.94
C ILE A 4 -5.47 -25.84 6.15
N LEU A 5 -6.31 -26.85 6.41
CA LEU A 5 -7.62 -26.99 5.76
C LEU A 5 -8.59 -25.91 6.23
N SER A 6 -8.58 -25.60 7.54
CA SER A 6 -9.45 -24.57 8.15
C SER A 6 -9.13 -23.16 7.62
N SER A 7 -7.85 -22.82 7.49
CA SER A 7 -7.42 -21.53 6.93
C SER A 7 -7.71 -21.41 5.43
N GLN A 8 -7.55 -22.48 4.65
CA GLN A 8 -7.89 -22.46 3.21
C GLN A 8 -9.40 -22.37 2.97
N GLN A 9 -10.22 -23.03 3.78
CA GLN A 9 -11.68 -22.89 3.73
C GLN A 9 -12.10 -21.44 4.02
N SER A 10 -11.55 -20.83 5.07
CA SER A 10 -11.87 -19.43 5.40
C SER A 10 -11.52 -18.41 4.31
N LEU A 11 -10.50 -18.68 3.49
CA LEU A 11 -10.13 -17.82 2.36
C LEU A 11 -11.01 -18.06 1.13
N SER A 12 -11.58 -19.27 1.01
CA SER A 12 -12.45 -19.64 -0.11
C SER A 12 -13.85 -19.04 0.02
N ASP A 13 -14.30 -18.84 1.27
CA ASP A 13 -15.60 -18.24 1.57
C ASP A 13 -15.59 -16.69 1.48
N ALA A 14 -14.41 -16.08 1.57
CA ALA A 14 -14.26 -14.64 1.48
C ALA A 14 -14.47 -14.15 0.04
N SER A 15 -15.23 -13.07 -0.12
CA SER A 15 -15.38 -12.39 -1.39
C SER A 15 -14.06 -11.77 -1.87
N THR A 16 -13.93 -11.56 -3.19
CA THR A 16 -12.72 -10.95 -3.77
C THR A 16 -12.42 -9.57 -3.17
N ILE A 17 -13.47 -8.81 -2.85
CA ILE A 17 -13.33 -7.49 -2.21
C ILE A 17 -12.82 -7.59 -0.77
N GLU A 18 -13.30 -8.55 0.02
CA GLU A 18 -12.82 -8.79 1.39
C GLU A 18 -11.35 -9.23 1.39
N LEU A 19 -10.97 -10.11 0.47
CA LEU A 19 -9.57 -10.52 0.31
C LEU A 19 -8.66 -9.34 -0.06
N ALA A 20 -9.10 -8.48 -0.98
CA ALA A 20 -8.34 -7.29 -1.36
C ALA A 20 -8.24 -6.27 -0.23
N GLN A 21 -9.32 -6.07 0.55
CA GLN A 21 -9.32 -5.19 1.71
C GLN A 21 -8.38 -5.70 2.81
N ALA A 22 -8.45 -7.00 3.15
CA ALA A 22 -7.55 -7.62 4.12
C ALA A 22 -6.08 -7.55 3.67
N LEU A 23 -5.81 -7.73 2.37
CA LEU A 23 -4.48 -7.56 1.81
C LEU A 23 -3.99 -6.11 1.93
N ALA A 24 -4.83 -5.13 1.60
CA ALA A 24 -4.49 -3.71 1.71
C ALA A 24 -4.21 -3.31 3.17
N GLU A 25 -5.02 -3.78 4.13
CA GLU A 25 -4.80 -3.56 5.55
C GLU A 25 -3.47 -4.15 6.02
N ARG A 26 -3.15 -5.39 5.60
CA ARG A 26 -1.89 -6.06 5.94
C ARG A 26 -0.65 -5.34 5.38
N LEU A 27 -0.80 -4.68 4.23
CA LEU A 27 0.29 -3.98 3.54
C LEU A 27 0.38 -2.50 3.91
N SER A 28 -0.60 -1.97 4.64
CA SER A 28 -0.63 -0.58 5.10
C SER A 28 0.57 -0.28 5.99
N ILE A 29 1.27 0.80 5.68
CA ILE A 29 2.41 1.26 6.49
C ILE A 29 1.84 1.99 7.70
N SER A 30 1.87 1.30 8.84
CA SER A 30 1.46 1.88 10.13
C SER A 30 2.37 3.03 10.57
N ASP A 31 1.89 3.88 11.49
CA ASP A 31 2.68 4.96 12.11
C ASP A 31 4.00 4.46 12.69
N ARG A 32 3.98 3.25 13.28
CA ARG A 32 5.17 2.62 13.85
C ARG A 32 6.23 2.32 12.78
N ASP A 33 5.79 1.91 11.59
CA ASP A 33 6.66 1.54 10.48
C ASP A 33 6.96 2.71 9.53
N TRP A 34 6.26 3.83 9.69
CA TRP A 34 6.37 4.99 8.82
C TRP A 34 7.81 5.44 8.63
N HIS A 35 8.53 5.67 9.73
CA HIS A 35 9.92 6.15 9.65
C HIS A 35 10.84 5.20 8.90
N ARG A 36 10.57 3.89 8.97
CA ARG A 36 11.36 2.85 8.30
C ARG A 36 10.98 2.69 6.83
N LEU A 37 9.69 2.80 6.49
CA LEU A 37 9.16 2.40 5.19
C LEU A 37 8.70 3.56 4.30
N LYS A 38 8.58 4.79 4.81
CA LYS A 38 8.09 5.95 4.04
C LYS A 38 8.84 6.25 2.74
N SER A 39 10.13 5.90 2.68
CA SER A 39 10.97 6.05 1.48
C SER A 39 11.32 4.71 0.83
N ASN A 40 10.83 3.58 1.37
CA ASN A 40 11.00 2.27 0.77
C ASN A 40 10.07 2.17 -0.44
N ARG A 41 10.64 2.44 -1.61
CA ARG A 41 9.96 2.43 -2.91
C ARG A 41 9.12 1.17 -3.14
N LYS A 42 9.66 0.00 -2.83
CA LYS A 42 8.96 -1.28 -3.01
C LYS A 42 7.76 -1.39 -2.07
N ALA A 43 7.95 -1.05 -0.79
CA ALA A 43 6.87 -1.10 0.20
C ALA A 43 5.73 -0.13 -0.17
N ARG A 44 6.07 1.11 -0.56
CA ARG A 44 5.10 2.12 -0.99
C ARG A 44 4.36 1.72 -2.26
N ALA A 45 5.07 1.15 -3.24
CA ALA A 45 4.43 0.67 -4.46
C ALA A 45 3.43 -0.46 -4.17
N ILE A 46 3.83 -1.44 -3.36
CA ILE A 46 2.96 -2.58 -2.98
C ILE A 46 1.72 -2.09 -2.23
N GLU A 47 1.87 -1.19 -1.27
CA GLU A 47 0.77 -0.58 -0.52
C GLU A 47 -0.21 0.10 -1.49
N GLN A 48 0.27 0.99 -2.37
CA GLN A 48 -0.59 1.72 -3.30
C GLN A 48 -1.29 0.80 -4.31
N SER A 49 -0.60 -0.24 -4.81
CA SER A 49 -1.21 -1.23 -5.71
C SER A 49 -2.32 -2.02 -5.03
N ALA A 50 -2.14 -2.43 -3.77
CA ALA A 50 -3.17 -3.15 -3.02
C ALA A 50 -4.42 -2.29 -2.80
N VAL A 51 -4.24 -1.02 -2.44
CA VAL A 51 -5.37 -0.11 -2.27
C VAL A 51 -6.06 0.18 -3.62
N ALA A 52 -5.31 0.35 -4.71
CA ALA A 52 -5.90 0.52 -6.05
C ALA A 52 -6.79 -0.66 -6.46
N LEU A 53 -6.36 -1.89 -6.17
CA LEU A 53 -7.14 -3.09 -6.45
C LEU A 53 -8.49 -3.08 -5.73
N VAL A 54 -8.54 -2.63 -4.47
CA VAL A 54 -9.79 -2.48 -3.72
C VAL A 54 -10.76 -1.53 -4.43
N TYR A 55 -10.28 -0.40 -4.95
CA TYR A 55 -11.13 0.56 -5.66
C TYR A 55 -11.62 0.01 -7.00
N LEU A 56 -10.78 -0.70 -7.76
CA LEU A 56 -11.21 -1.35 -9.01
C LEU A 56 -12.31 -2.40 -8.76
N LEU A 57 -12.18 -3.20 -7.70
CA LEU A 57 -13.20 -4.19 -7.33
C LEU A 57 -14.51 -3.55 -6.83
N LYS A 58 -14.48 -2.27 -6.47
CA LYS A 58 -15.65 -1.46 -6.10
C LYS A 58 -16.26 -0.68 -7.28
N ASP A 59 -15.71 -0.85 -8.48
CA ASP A 59 -16.08 -0.09 -9.68
C ASP A 59 -15.80 1.43 -9.58
N ASN A 60 -14.73 1.80 -8.86
CA ASN A 60 -14.27 3.18 -8.68
C ASN A 60 -12.89 3.43 -9.35
N PRO A 61 -12.79 3.36 -10.69
CA PRO A 61 -11.53 3.51 -11.40
C PRO A 61 -10.87 4.89 -11.21
N GLU A 62 -11.65 5.94 -10.98
CA GLU A 62 -11.17 7.30 -10.71
C GLU A 62 -10.34 7.40 -9.43
N GLU A 63 -10.66 6.60 -8.41
CA GLU A 63 -9.88 6.51 -7.16
C GLU A 63 -8.69 5.54 -7.28
N ALA A 64 -8.81 4.53 -8.16
CA ALA A 64 -7.75 3.56 -8.39
C ALA A 64 -6.58 4.15 -9.19
N LEU A 65 -6.87 4.95 -10.22
CA LEU A 65 -5.87 5.53 -11.11
C LEU A 65 -4.76 6.32 -10.38
N PRO A 66 -5.05 7.30 -9.50
CA PRO A 66 -4.00 8.05 -8.82
C PRO A 66 -3.13 7.16 -7.92
N ARG A 67 -3.67 6.06 -7.39
CA ARG A 67 -2.92 5.10 -6.57
C ARG A 67 -1.97 4.26 -7.41
N LEU A 68 -2.40 3.82 -8.59
CA LEU A 68 -1.53 3.14 -9.55
C LEU A 68 -0.41 4.06 -10.02
N GLN A 69 -0.71 5.33 -10.30
CA GLN A 69 0.30 6.33 -10.65
C GLN A 69 1.31 6.54 -9.53
N GLN A 70 0.87 6.59 -8.26
CA GLN A 70 1.78 6.63 -7.11
C GLN A 70 2.67 5.37 -7.07
N ALA A 71 2.10 4.19 -7.26
CA ALA A 71 2.86 2.94 -7.27
C ALA A 71 3.95 2.93 -8.35
N VAL A 72 3.60 3.35 -9.57
CA VAL A 72 4.55 3.52 -10.68
C VAL A 72 5.62 4.55 -10.30
N GLY A 73 5.22 5.70 -9.76
CA GLY A 73 6.13 6.77 -9.39
C GLY A 73 7.17 6.38 -8.33
N TRP A 74 6.79 5.48 -7.42
CA TRP A 74 7.74 4.88 -6.47
C TRP A 74 8.72 3.93 -7.15
N LEU A 75 8.28 3.12 -8.12
CA LEU A 75 9.12 2.15 -8.82
C LEU A 75 10.08 2.81 -9.81
N ASP A 76 9.61 3.78 -10.58
CA ASP A 76 10.39 4.52 -11.59
C ASP A 76 11.22 5.67 -11.00
N ARG A 77 11.03 5.97 -9.71
CA ARG A 77 11.74 7.01 -8.94
C ARG A 77 11.35 8.44 -9.30
N SER A 78 10.25 8.66 -10.01
CA SER A 78 9.68 10.00 -10.24
C SER A 78 9.08 10.61 -8.97
N ILE A 79 8.73 9.78 -7.98
CA ILE A 79 8.24 10.21 -6.65
C ILE A 79 9.31 9.94 -5.58
N SER A 80 9.45 10.90 -4.67
CA SER A 80 10.30 10.81 -3.49
C SER A 80 9.46 11.05 -2.23
N ALA A 81 9.87 10.45 -1.11
CA ALA A 81 9.22 10.74 0.16
C ALA A 81 9.36 12.23 0.48
N PRO A 82 8.29 12.89 0.97
CA PRO A 82 8.41 14.27 1.42
C PRO A 82 9.48 14.37 2.52
N PRO A 83 10.26 15.46 2.55
CA PRO A 83 11.25 15.68 3.60
C PRO A 83 10.56 15.68 4.97
N CYS A 84 11.27 15.24 6.02
CA CYS A 84 10.76 15.36 7.39
C CYS A 84 10.47 16.84 7.70
N PRO A 85 9.31 17.17 8.29
CA PRO A 85 9.01 18.55 8.67
C PRO A 85 10.02 19.12 9.67
N THR A 86 10.66 18.26 10.47
CA THR A 86 11.70 18.63 11.46
C THR A 86 13.11 18.78 10.90
N HIS A 87 13.30 18.69 9.57
CA HIS A 87 14.62 18.78 8.93
C HIS A 87 14.62 19.76 7.75
N GLY A 88 13.93 20.89 7.90
CA GLY A 88 13.76 21.93 6.87
C GLY A 88 14.54 23.24 7.08
N ASP A 89 15.28 23.42 8.18
CA ASP A 89 16.01 24.68 8.47
C ASP A 89 17.51 24.46 8.71
N ARG A 90 18.21 23.98 7.69
CA ARG A 90 19.63 24.33 7.53
C ARG A 90 19.82 25.00 6.19
N ARG A 91 19.46 26.29 6.15
CA ARG A 91 20.00 27.21 5.15
C ARG A 91 21.51 27.24 5.31
N SER A 92 22.20 26.71 4.33
CA SER A 92 23.63 26.88 4.12
C SER A 92 23.88 28.20 3.40
N ASN A 93 24.67 29.05 4.06
CA ASN A 93 25.39 30.25 3.60
C ASN A 93 24.57 31.44 3.09
#